data_AF-A0A094I9Z4-F1
#
_entry.id   AF-A0A094I9Z4-F1
#
_cell.length_a   1.000
_cell.length_b   1.000
_cell.length_c   1.000
_cell.angle_alpha   90.00
_cell.angle_beta   90.00
_cell.angle_gamma   90.00
#
_symmetry.space_group_name_H-M   'P 1'
#
loop_
_entity.id
_entity.type
_entity.pdbx_description
1 polymer ?
#
loop_
_entity_poly.entity_id
_entity_poly.type
_entity_poly.pdbx_seq_one_letter_code
_entity_poly.pdbx_strand_id
1 'polypeptide(L)'
;MAKTYNEADLVLAVQAIQNNPKLSKRRAAKTYKVPESTLRACLSGRLSRRNTQPNSRIMTSLEEEVIVKHILNLDARAFPPRIADVEAMANSLCVTRNAPPVTNPVCLPPNGRPYL
;
A
#
# COMPACT_ATOMS: atom_id res chain seq x y z
N MET A 1 2.64 -24.48 -21.96
CA MET A 1 2.28 -24.08 -20.58
C MET A 1 2.97 -22.75 -20.27
N ALA A 2 2.22 -21.67 -20.05
CA ALA A 2 2.81 -20.39 -19.64
C ALA A 2 3.30 -20.51 -18.19
N LYS A 3 4.59 -20.30 -17.97
CA LYS A 3 5.20 -20.37 -16.64
C LYS A 3 4.82 -19.11 -15.86
N THR A 4 4.04 -19.27 -14.81
CA THR A 4 3.72 -18.20 -13.85
C THR A 4 4.90 -18.03 -12.90
N TYR A 5 5.47 -16.83 -12.84
CA TYR A 5 6.46 -16.46 -11.82
C TYR A 5 5.73 -15.77 -10.67
N ASN A 6 6.17 -16.00 -9.44
CA ASN A 6 5.58 -15.37 -8.26
C ASN A 6 6.36 -14.09 -7.90
N GLU A 7 5.74 -13.16 -7.19
CA GLU A 7 6.40 -11.90 -6.77
C GLU A 7 7.63 -12.16 -5.89
N ALA A 8 7.61 -13.23 -5.10
CA ALA A 8 8.75 -13.66 -4.28
C ALA A 8 9.99 -13.96 -5.13
N ASP A 9 9.84 -14.64 -6.28
CA ASP A 9 10.95 -14.95 -7.17
C ASP A 9 11.57 -13.69 -7.77
N LEU A 10 10.73 -12.69 -8.06
CA LEU A 10 11.15 -11.40 -8.59
C LEU A 10 11.92 -10.60 -7.55
N VAL A 11 11.45 -10.58 -6.29
CA VAL A 11 12.16 -9.95 -5.16
C VAL A 11 13.53 -10.60 -4.95
N LEU A 12 13.59 -11.94 -4.93
CA LEU A 12 14.86 -12.68 -4.81
C LEU A 12 15.82 -12.38 -5.97
N ALA A 13 15.32 -12.28 -7.20
CA ALA A 13 16.12 -11.94 -8.37
C ALA A 13 16.71 -10.52 -8.29
N VAL A 14 15.94 -9.54 -7.78
CA VAL A 14 16.41 -8.17 -7.54
C VAL A 14 17.48 -8.16 -6.46
N GLN A 15 17.23 -8.82 -5.32
CA GLN A 15 18.19 -8.92 -4.22
C GLN A 15 19.50 -9.60 -4.66
N ALA A 16 19.43 -10.65 -5.49
CA ALA A 16 20.61 -11.33 -6.00
C ALA A 16 21.52 -10.42 -6.85
N ILE A 17 20.94 -9.50 -7.62
CA ILE A 17 21.67 -8.51 -8.42
C ILE A 17 22.26 -7.43 -7.52
N GLN A 18 21.52 -6.98 -6.49
CA GLN A 18 22.01 -6.00 -5.51
C GLN A 18 23.19 -6.55 -4.69
N ASN A 19 23.10 -7.80 -4.25
CA ASN A 19 24.13 -8.46 -3.45
C ASN A 19 25.36 -8.88 -4.29
N ASN A 20 25.19 -9.09 -5.60
CA ASN A 20 26.28 -9.46 -6.49
C ASN A 20 26.26 -8.60 -7.77
N PRO A 21 27.00 -7.48 -7.80
CA PRO A 21 27.01 -6.58 -8.95
C PRO A 21 27.65 -7.19 -10.21
N LYS A 22 28.37 -8.31 -10.09
CA LYS A 22 28.91 -9.06 -11.25
C LYS A 22 27.86 -9.96 -11.91
N LEU A 23 26.70 -10.15 -11.28
CA LEU A 23 25.63 -11.01 -11.79
C LEU A 23 24.85 -10.28 -12.90
N SER A 24 24.86 -10.84 -14.10
CA SER A 24 24.06 -10.31 -15.20
C SER A 24 22.55 -10.47 -14.95
N LYS A 25 21.76 -9.46 -15.33
CA LYS A 25 20.29 -9.46 -15.29
C LYS A 25 19.68 -10.70 -15.97
N ARG A 26 20.23 -11.09 -17.12
CA ARG A 26 19.80 -12.27 -17.88
C ARG A 26 20.05 -13.57 -17.12
N ARG A 27 21.18 -13.65 -16.42
CA ARG A 27 21.56 -14.82 -15.63
C ARG A 27 20.68 -14.94 -14.38
N ALA A 28 20.45 -13.84 -13.68
CA ALA A 28 19.51 -13.80 -12.55
C ALA A 28 18.09 -14.21 -12.97
N ALA A 29 17.56 -13.62 -14.04
CA ALA A 29 16.25 -13.98 -14.61
C ALA A 29 16.11 -15.48 -14.90
N LYS A 30 17.16 -16.09 -15.48
CA LYS A 30 17.20 -17.53 -15.75
C LYS A 30 17.22 -18.37 -14.46
N THR A 31 18.04 -18.01 -13.47
CA THR A 31 18.15 -18.71 -12.19
C THR A 31 16.84 -18.71 -11.42
N TYR A 32 16.21 -17.53 -11.31
CA TYR A 32 14.95 -17.35 -10.56
C TYR A 32 13.71 -17.58 -11.41
N LYS A 33 13.87 -18.01 -12.67
CA LYS A 33 12.77 -18.35 -13.58
C LYS A 33 11.79 -17.18 -13.84
N VAL A 34 12.25 -15.94 -13.74
CA VAL A 34 11.48 -14.70 -13.97
C VAL A 34 11.76 -14.17 -15.38
N PRO A 35 10.78 -13.58 -16.08
CA PRO A 35 11.03 -12.92 -17.35
C PRO A 35 12.03 -11.78 -17.20
N GLU A 36 13.02 -11.72 -18.09
CA GLU A 36 14.06 -10.71 -18.05
C GLU A 36 13.50 -9.29 -18.22
N SER A 37 12.45 -9.12 -19.04
CA SER A 37 11.77 -7.84 -19.25
C SER A 37 11.16 -7.31 -17.95
N THR A 38 10.49 -8.16 -17.17
CA THR A 38 9.93 -7.80 -15.87
C THR A 38 11.01 -7.44 -14.86
N LEU A 39 12.10 -8.23 -14.80
CA LEU A 39 13.22 -7.96 -13.90
C LEU A 39 13.92 -6.64 -14.25
N ARG A 40 14.13 -6.35 -15.53
CA ARG A 40 14.68 -5.06 -15.99
C ARG A 40 13.79 -3.89 -15.61
N ALA A 41 12.48 -4.00 -15.83
CA ALA A 41 11.52 -2.96 -15.45
C ALA A 41 11.58 -2.66 -13.94
N CYS A 42 11.63 -3.71 -13.12
CA CYS A 42 11.77 -3.57 -11.67
C CYS A 42 13.06 -2.87 -11.26
N LEU A 43 14.19 -3.24 -11.86
CA LEU A 43 15.49 -2.59 -11.60
C LEU A 43 15.54 -1.12 -12.06
N SER A 44 14.72 -0.76 -13.05
CA SER A 44 14.54 0.62 -13.50
C SER A 44 13.55 1.42 -12.63
N GLY A 45 13.07 0.86 -11.51
CA GLY A 45 12.18 1.53 -10.57
C GLY A 45 10.68 1.30 -10.81
N ARG A 46 10.28 0.48 -11.80
CA ARG A 46 8.88 0.08 -11.96
C ARG A 46 8.53 -1.03 -10.97
N LEU A 47 7.91 -0.65 -9.86
CA LEU A 47 7.32 -1.61 -8.92
C LEU A 47 6.09 -2.30 -9.53
N SER A 48 5.76 -3.49 -9.04
CA SER A 48 4.48 -4.13 -9.38
C SER A 48 3.33 -3.26 -8.88
N ARG A 49 2.16 -3.34 -9.53
CA ARG A 49 0.99 -2.54 -9.13
C ARG A 49 0.60 -2.74 -7.66
N ARG A 50 0.92 -3.90 -7.08
CA ARG A 50 0.70 -4.20 -5.65
C ARG A 50 1.62 -3.42 -4.72
N ASN A 51 2.84 -3.13 -5.17
CA ASN A 51 3.86 -2.41 -4.40
C ASN A 51 3.91 -0.91 -4.72
N THR A 52 3.23 -0.46 -5.78
CA THR A 52 3.12 0.94 -6.16
C THR A 52 2.09 1.65 -5.28
N GLN A 53 2.45 2.81 -4.73
CA GLN A 53 1.49 3.67 -4.04
C GLN A 53 0.47 4.24 -5.03
N PRO A 54 -0.85 4.21 -4.71
CA PRO A 54 -1.86 4.79 -5.58
C PRO A 54 -1.73 6.33 -5.60
N ASN A 55 -1.88 6.93 -6.78
CA ASN A 55 -1.79 8.39 -6.94
C ASN A 55 -2.88 9.16 -6.17
N SER A 56 -4.03 8.52 -5.93
CA SER A 56 -5.19 9.08 -5.24
C SER A 56 -5.16 8.83 -3.73
N ARG A 57 -3.99 8.57 -3.14
CA ARG A 57 -3.86 8.33 -1.70
C ARG A 57 -4.07 9.63 -0.93
N ILE A 58 -5.07 9.65 -0.05
CA ILE A 58 -5.39 10.81 0.80
C ILE A 58 -4.55 10.80 2.08
N MET A 59 -4.33 9.61 2.66
CA MET A 59 -3.61 9.42 3.91
C MET A 59 -2.11 9.16 3.69
N THR A 60 -1.29 9.48 4.69
CA THR A 60 0.13 9.12 4.69
C THR A 60 0.35 7.74 5.31
N SER A 61 1.52 7.15 5.09
CA SER A 61 1.87 5.85 5.69
C SER A 61 1.85 5.88 7.21
N LEU A 62 2.30 6.99 7.80
CA LEU A 62 2.27 7.15 9.25
C LEU A 62 0.84 7.19 9.80
N GLU A 63 -0.08 7.88 9.12
CA GLU A 63 -1.47 7.95 9.54
C GLU A 63 -2.18 6.59 9.39
N GLU A 64 -1.94 5.88 8.29
CA GLU A 64 -2.45 4.51 8.11
C GLU A 64 -1.92 3.57 9.21
N GLU A 65 -0.64 3.67 9.58
CA GLU A 65 -0.06 2.90 10.69
C GLU A 65 -0.75 3.21 12.04
N VAL A 66 -1.09 4.47 12.30
CA VAL A 66 -1.81 4.86 13.51
C VAL A 66 -3.20 4.23 13.54
N ILE A 67 -3.91 4.23 12.42
CA ILE A 67 -5.23 3.58 12.31
C ILE A 67 -5.13 2.07 12.53
N VAL A 68 -4.15 1.40 11.91
CA VAL A 68 -3.94 -0.04 12.10
C VAL A 68 -3.69 -0.36 13.57
N LYS A 69 -2.82 0.41 14.25
CA LYS A 69 -2.59 0.25 15.69
C LYS A 69 -3.86 0.48 16.50
N HIS A 70 -4.68 1.46 16.14
CA HIS A 70 -5.95 1.71 16.81
C HIS A 70 -6.91 0.52 16.67
N ILE A 71 -7.07 -0.03 15.46
CA ILE A 71 -7.91 -1.21 15.20
C ILE A 71 -7.44 -2.41 16.03
N LEU A 72 -6.13 -2.67 16.05
CA LEU A 72 -5.56 -3.75 16.87
C LEU A 72 -5.79 -3.53 18.36
N ASN A 73 -5.74 -2.28 18.83
CA ASN A 73 -6.03 -1.94 20.22
C ASN A 73 -7.51 -2.11 20.57
N LEU A 74 -8.43 -1.85 19.62
CA LEU A 74 -9.87 -2.11 19.81
C LEU A 74 -10.13 -3.61 19.92
N ASP A 75 -9.55 -4.40 19.00
CA ASP A 75 -9.66 -5.86 18.98
C ASP A 75 -9.10 -6.50 20.25
N ALA A 76 -7.93 -6.04 20.72
CA ALA A 76 -7.33 -6.50 21.98
C ALA A 76 -8.21 -6.24 23.21
N ARG A 77 -9.12 -5.27 23.16
CA ARG A 77 -10.08 -4.96 24.23
C ARG A 77 -11.42 -5.66 24.04
N ALA A 78 -11.51 -6.59 23.09
CA ALA A 78 -12.75 -7.25 22.67
C ALA A 78 -13.84 -6.25 22.19
N PHE A 79 -13.44 -5.07 21.72
CA PHE A 79 -14.33 -4.13 21.06
C PHE A 79 -14.21 -4.30 19.54
N PRO A 80 -15.24 -4.83 18.86
CA PRO A 80 -15.17 -4.98 17.41
C PRO A 80 -15.09 -3.59 16.75
N PRO A 81 -14.08 -3.33 15.91
CA PRO A 81 -13.90 -2.03 15.27
C PRO A 81 -15.05 -1.77 14.29
N ARG A 82 -15.75 -0.64 14.46
CA ARG A 82 -16.78 -0.21 13.50
C ARG A 82 -16.15 0.69 12.44
N ILE A 83 -16.65 0.60 11.21
CA ILE A 83 -16.20 1.44 10.09
C ILE A 83 -16.32 2.93 10.44
N ALA A 84 -17.43 3.34 11.07
CA ALA A 84 -17.66 4.73 11.47
C ALA A 84 -16.61 5.26 12.48
N ASP A 85 -16.17 4.42 13.42
CA ASP A 85 -15.17 4.82 14.43
C ASP A 85 -13.79 5.00 13.78
N VAL A 86 -13.43 4.08 12.88
CA VAL A 86 -12.19 4.14 12.09
C VAL A 86 -12.19 5.34 11.15
N GLU A 87 -13.33 5.62 10.51
CA GLU A 87 -13.55 6.76 9.62
C GLU A 87 -13.43 8.09 10.36
N ALA A 88 -14.04 8.21 11.55
CA ALA A 88 -13.92 9.39 12.40
C ALA A 88 -12.46 9.65 12.79
N MET A 89 -11.71 8.60 13.15
CA MET A 89 -10.28 8.72 13.42
C MET A 89 -9.50 9.16 12.17
N ALA A 90 -9.75 8.54 11.02
CA ALA A 90 -9.09 8.88 9.77
C ALA A 90 -9.32 10.35 9.38
N ASN A 91 -10.58 10.81 9.46
CA ASN A 91 -10.95 12.19 9.20
C ASN A 91 -10.27 13.16 10.18
N SER A 92 -10.15 12.81 11.47
CA SER A 92 -9.46 13.66 12.45
C SER A 92 -7.97 13.86 12.12
N LEU A 93 -7.31 12.80 11.63
CA LEU A 93 -5.91 12.86 11.19
C LEU A 93 -5.77 13.73 9.93
N CYS A 94 -6.65 13.54 8.95
CA CYS A 94 -6.66 14.35 7.73
C CYS A 94 -6.91 15.83 8.02
N VAL A 95 -7.90 16.15 8.86
CA VAL A 95 -8.23 17.54 9.26
C VAL A 95 -7.06 18.20 9.98
N THR A 96 -6.39 17.48 10.88
CA THR A 96 -5.22 18.00 11.61
C THR A 96 -4.08 18.38 10.66
N ARG A 97 -3.96 17.69 9.51
CA ARG A 97 -2.97 17.98 8.46
C ARG A 97 -3.49 18.93 7.37
N ASN A 98 -4.69 19.49 7.50
CA ASN A 98 -5.38 20.26 6.45
C ASN A 98 -5.52 19.49 5.11
N ALA A 99 -5.69 18.17 5.19
CA ALA A 99 -5.96 17.30 4.06
C ALA A 99 -7.48 17.12 3.87
N PRO A 100 -7.95 16.78 2.65
CA PRO A 100 -9.35 16.45 2.45
C PRO A 100 -9.75 15.24 3.30
N PRO A 101 -11.01 15.16 3.77
CA PRO A 101 -11.49 14.00 4.51
C PRO A 101 -11.46 12.75 3.63
N VAL A 102 -11.34 11.58 4.27
CA VAL A 102 -11.29 10.28 3.59
C VAL A 102 -12.65 9.93 2.98
N THR A 103 -13.71 10.37 3.65
CA THR A 103 -15.07 10.26 3.16
C THR A 103 -15.22 11.14 1.93
N ASN A 104 -15.75 10.58 0.84
CA ASN A 104 -16.45 11.41 -0.15
C ASN A 104 -17.37 12.34 0.65
N PRO A 105 -17.46 13.64 0.31
CA PRO A 105 -18.38 14.51 1.02
C PRO A 105 -19.76 13.88 0.84
N VAL A 106 -20.25 13.17 1.88
CA VAL A 106 -21.66 13.11 2.14
C VAL A 106 -22.04 14.57 2.09
N CYS A 107 -22.88 14.95 1.13
CA CYS A 107 -23.30 16.33 0.94
C CYS A 107 -23.79 16.85 2.29
N LEU A 108 -22.90 17.45 3.07
CA LEU A 108 -23.25 18.11 4.31
C LEU A 108 -24.04 19.30 3.81
N PRO A 109 -25.34 19.39 4.11
CA PRO A 109 -26.05 20.62 3.81
C PRO A 109 -25.28 21.76 4.49
N PRO A 110 -25.35 22.99 3.96
CA PRO A 110 -24.62 24.16 4.50
C PRO A 110 -24.87 24.45 5.99
N ASN A 111 -25.77 23.69 6.63
CA ASN A 111 -26.23 23.81 8.00
C ASN A 111 -25.54 22.83 8.96
N GLY A 112 -24.64 21.96 8.49
CA GLY A 112 -23.78 21.13 9.36
C GLY A 112 -24.48 20.05 10.20
N ARG A 113 -25.70 19.61 9.83
CA ARG A 113 -26.42 18.51 10.50
C ARG A 113 -26.52 17.27 9.59
N PRO A 114 -26.35 16.05 10.11
CA PRO A 114 -26.60 14.83 9.35
C PRO A 114 -28.08 14.70 8.98
N TYR A 115 -28.38 14.12 7.81
CA TYR A 115 -29.74 13.69 7.48
C TYR A 115 -30.07 12.49 8.38
N LEU A 116 -31.04 12.68 9.28
CA LEU A 116 -31.60 11.64 10.15
C LEU A 116 -32.38 10.60 9.33
#